data_AF-A0A7Z0Y5I0-F1
#
_entry.id   AF-A0A7Z0Y5I0-F1
#
_cell.length_a   1.000
_cell.length_b   1.000
_cell.length_c   1.000
_cell.angle_alpha   90.00
_cell.angle_beta   90.00
_cell.angle_gamma   90.00
#
_symmetry.space_group_name_H-M   'P 1'
#
loop_
_entity.id
_entity.type
_entity.pdbx_description
1 polymer ?
#
loop_
_entity_poly.entity_id
_entity_poly.type
_entity_poly.pdbx_seq_one_letter_code
_entity_poly.pdbx_strand_id
1 'polypeptide(L)'
;MKGIYSHEFALVDLTIMPDNQLLQHRRIAMLALLQKHIRQRDLSELLDPLITLLTQDHLTDTQLSVLVNYMLKAGNAAEPGALIRQLAQGAPQYKEQLMTIAEWLEEKGRTEGLQKGLQKGLEQGLAQGREAEARAIARKMLANGLEPGLIASVTGITPEELSTLSH
;
A
#
# COMPACT_ATOMS: atom_id res chain seq x y z
N MET A 1 -29.00 19.40 -23.00
CA MET A 1 -28.43 18.04 -22.78
C MET A 1 -29.17 16.98 -23.60
N LYS A 2 -29.22 17.07 -24.95
CA LYS A 2 -30.02 16.15 -25.78
C LYS A 2 -29.32 15.71 -27.09
N GLY A 3 -27.99 15.80 -27.15
CA GLY A 3 -27.21 15.49 -28.36
C GLY A 3 -26.35 14.23 -28.29
N ILE A 4 -26.07 13.69 -27.10
CA ILE A 4 -25.09 12.59 -26.94
C ILE A 4 -25.75 11.20 -27.02
N TYR A 5 -27.05 11.09 -26.72
CA TYR A 5 -27.76 9.79 -26.68
C TYR A 5 -28.60 9.50 -27.94
N SER A 6 -28.47 10.32 -28.99
CA SER A 6 -29.39 10.31 -30.14
C SER A 6 -28.75 9.77 -31.43
N HIS A 7 -27.50 9.30 -31.37
CA HIS A 7 -26.72 8.87 -32.53
C HIS A 7 -26.09 7.50 -32.26
N GLU A 8 -25.91 6.69 -33.30
CA GLU A 8 -25.14 5.45 -33.20
C GLU A 8 -23.71 5.78 -32.76
N PHE A 9 -23.25 5.17 -31.68
CA PHE A 9 -21.89 5.30 -31.19
C PHE A 9 -21.20 3.95 -31.28
N ALA A 10 -19.94 3.96 -31.72
CA ALA A 10 -19.12 2.76 -31.77
C ALA A 10 -18.71 2.35 -30.35
N LEU A 11 -19.27 1.24 -29.86
CA LEU A 11 -18.77 0.58 -28.66
C LEU A 11 -17.47 -0.13 -29.01
N VAL A 12 -16.39 0.28 -28.32
CA VAL A 12 -15.09 -0.38 -28.44
C VAL A 12 -14.91 -1.30 -27.24
N ASP A 13 -14.83 -2.60 -27.49
CA ASP A 13 -14.44 -3.56 -26.47
C ASP A 13 -12.91 -3.61 -26.37
N LEU A 14 -12.40 -3.01 -25.29
CA LEU A 14 -10.96 -2.95 -25.01
C LEU A 14 -10.36 -4.31 -24.67
N THR A 15 -11.16 -5.28 -24.21
CA THR A 15 -10.64 -6.58 -23.76
C THR A 15 -10.15 -7.44 -24.92
N ILE A 16 -10.82 -7.33 -26.06
CA ILE A 16 -10.51 -8.08 -27.29
C ILE A 16 -9.62 -7.30 -28.27
N MET A 17 -9.52 -5.98 -28.12
CA MET A 17 -8.72 -5.14 -29.01
C MET A 17 -7.22 -5.41 -28.83
N PRO A 18 -6.45 -5.69 -29.91
CA PRO A 18 -5.00 -5.86 -29.85
C PRO A 18 -4.26 -4.63 -29.31
N ASP A 19 -3.19 -4.84 -28.52
CA ASP A 19 -2.44 -3.74 -27.91
C ASP A 19 -1.81 -2.81 -28.96
N ASN A 20 -1.31 -3.36 -30.06
CA ASN A 20 -0.77 -2.56 -31.17
C ASN A 20 -1.81 -1.62 -31.80
N GLN A 21 -3.10 -1.98 -31.76
CA GLN A 21 -4.18 -1.11 -32.21
C GLN A 21 -4.48 -0.02 -31.18
N LEU A 22 -4.42 -0.34 -29.88
CA LEU A 22 -4.56 0.66 -28.81
C LEU A 22 -3.47 1.72 -28.86
N LEU A 23 -2.22 1.32 -29.14
CA LEU A 23 -1.09 2.23 -29.26
C LEU A 23 -1.25 3.26 -30.39
N GLN A 24 -2.10 3.00 -31.39
CA GLN A 24 -2.39 3.97 -32.46
C GLN A 24 -3.32 5.11 -31.99
N HIS A 25 -4.01 4.94 -30.87
CA HIS A 25 -5.04 5.86 -30.41
C HIS A 25 -4.49 7.06 -29.61
N ARG A 26 -3.49 7.81 -30.14
CA ARG A 26 -2.92 9.08 -29.59
C ARG A 26 -3.21 9.31 -28.08
N ARG A 27 -3.97 10.36 -27.75
CA ARG A 27 -4.25 10.83 -26.38
C ARG A 27 -4.98 9.83 -25.46
N ILE A 28 -5.68 8.83 -26.01
CA ILE A 28 -6.42 7.85 -25.21
C ILE A 28 -5.67 6.52 -25.06
N ALA A 29 -4.62 6.29 -25.84
CA ALA A 29 -3.86 5.04 -25.87
C ALA A 29 -3.37 4.66 -24.48
N MET A 30 -2.81 5.62 -23.74
CA MET A 30 -2.27 5.36 -22.40
C MET A 30 -3.34 4.93 -21.40
N LEU A 31 -4.46 5.66 -21.34
CA LEU A 31 -5.54 5.31 -20.43
C LEU A 31 -6.20 3.99 -20.81
N ALA A 32 -6.39 3.73 -22.11
CA ALA A 32 -6.99 2.50 -22.60
C ALA A 32 -6.10 1.27 -22.35
N LEU A 33 -4.79 1.40 -22.59
CA LEU A 33 -3.80 0.36 -22.30
C LEU A 33 -3.77 0.05 -20.80
N LEU A 34 -3.72 1.08 -19.96
CA LEU A 34 -3.82 0.90 -18.52
C LEU A 34 -5.13 0.21 -18.15
N GLN A 35 -6.30 0.74 -18.55
CA GLN A 35 -7.59 0.16 -18.20
C GLN A 35 -7.73 -1.32 -18.61
N LYS A 36 -7.20 -1.70 -19.77
CA LYS A 36 -7.21 -3.09 -20.24
C LYS A 36 -6.44 -4.02 -19.31
N HIS A 37 -5.25 -3.60 -18.85
CA HIS A 37 -4.30 -4.48 -18.17
C HIS A 37 -4.24 -4.30 -16.65
N ILE A 38 -4.74 -3.19 -16.11
CA ILE A 38 -4.55 -2.77 -14.71
C ILE A 38 -5.11 -3.75 -13.68
N ARG A 39 -6.08 -4.59 -14.05
CA ARG A 39 -6.65 -5.62 -13.17
C ARG A 39 -6.08 -7.02 -13.39
N GLN A 40 -5.38 -7.25 -14.49
CA GLN A 40 -5.00 -8.59 -14.93
C GLN A 40 -3.49 -8.83 -14.88
N ARG A 41 -2.67 -7.78 -14.90
CA ARG A 41 -1.21 -7.86 -14.96
C ARG A 41 -0.56 -6.99 -13.91
N ASP A 42 0.67 -7.37 -13.54
CA ASP A 42 1.57 -6.45 -12.84
C ASP A 42 1.90 -5.29 -13.79
N LEU A 43 1.76 -4.06 -13.32
CA LEU A 43 2.05 -2.86 -14.12
C LEU A 43 3.50 -2.82 -14.62
N SER A 44 4.41 -3.54 -13.96
CA SER A 44 5.81 -3.69 -14.37
C SER A 44 5.94 -4.32 -15.77
N GLU A 45 5.00 -5.19 -16.17
CA GLU A 45 4.97 -5.79 -17.51
C GLU A 45 4.60 -4.79 -18.61
N LEU A 46 4.00 -3.65 -18.25
CA LEU A 46 3.60 -2.60 -19.18
C LEU A 46 4.65 -1.49 -19.29
N LEU A 47 5.81 -1.63 -18.65
CA LEU A 47 6.82 -0.59 -18.57
C LEU A 47 7.24 -0.07 -19.95
N ASP A 48 7.65 -0.95 -20.87
CA ASP A 48 8.09 -0.55 -22.21
C ASP A 48 6.97 0.11 -23.04
N PRO A 49 5.74 -0.44 -23.09
CA PRO A 49 4.61 0.26 -23.69
C PRO A 49 4.31 1.64 -23.08
N LEU A 50 4.38 1.77 -21.76
CA LEU A 50 4.11 3.03 -21.07
C LEU A 50 5.20 4.07 -21.36
N ILE A 51 6.48 3.68 -21.34
CA ILE A 51 7.59 4.55 -21.75
C ILE A 51 7.39 5.02 -23.19
N THR A 52 7.07 4.10 -24.09
CA THR A 52 6.83 4.42 -25.51
C THR A 52 5.74 5.49 -25.64
N LEU A 53 4.58 5.29 -25.00
CA LEU A 53 3.48 6.26 -25.07
C LEU A 53 3.82 7.60 -24.37
N LEU A 54 4.53 7.58 -23.24
CA LEU A 54 5.00 8.81 -22.58
C LEU A 54 5.96 9.60 -23.47
N THR A 55 6.75 8.92 -24.29
CA THR A 55 7.68 9.58 -25.22
C THR A 55 7.01 10.13 -26.47
N GLN A 56 5.90 9.53 -26.90
CA GLN A 56 5.16 9.92 -28.10
C GLN A 56 4.11 11.00 -27.84
N ASP A 57 3.46 10.96 -26.67
CA ASP A 57 2.41 11.89 -26.31
C ASP A 57 2.89 12.87 -25.24
N HIS A 58 2.76 14.17 -25.54
CA HIS A 58 2.98 15.22 -24.55
C HIS A 58 1.75 15.35 -23.64
N LEU A 59 1.75 14.58 -22.54
CA LEU A 59 0.89 14.78 -21.39
C LEU A 59 1.25 16.06 -20.65
N THR A 60 0.24 16.75 -20.13
CA THR A 60 0.43 17.81 -19.14
C THR A 60 0.72 17.22 -17.76
N ASP A 61 1.28 18.04 -16.86
CA ASP A 61 1.58 17.62 -15.48
C ASP A 61 0.34 17.08 -14.76
N THR A 62 -0.82 17.71 -14.98
CA THR A 62 -2.08 17.23 -14.41
C THR A 62 -2.46 15.86 -14.97
N GLN A 63 -2.33 15.66 -16.29
CA GLN A 63 -2.67 14.38 -16.92
C GLN A 63 -1.75 13.26 -16.44
N LEU A 64 -0.45 13.53 -16.35
CA LEU A 64 0.52 12.58 -15.82
C LEU A 64 0.21 12.24 -14.35
N SER A 65 -0.07 13.24 -13.52
CA SER A 65 -0.44 13.03 -12.11
C SER A 65 -1.68 12.16 -11.97
N VAL A 66 -2.71 12.38 -12.79
CA VAL A 66 -3.94 11.57 -12.78
C VAL A 66 -3.66 10.13 -13.20
N LEU A 67 -2.85 9.93 -14.25
CA LEU A 67 -2.47 8.59 -14.72
C LEU A 67 -1.67 7.83 -13.67
N VAL A 68 -0.67 8.47 -13.06
CA VAL A 68 0.11 7.87 -11.99
C VAL A 68 -0.76 7.58 -10.77
N ASN A 69 -1.64 8.50 -10.37
CA ASN A 69 -2.57 8.26 -9.27
C ASN A 69 -3.49 7.06 -9.54
N TYR A 70 -3.97 6.94 -10.78
CA TYR A 70 -4.78 5.81 -11.20
C TYR A 70 -4.00 4.49 -11.15
N MET A 71 -2.78 4.46 -11.69
CA MET A 71 -1.88 3.30 -11.60
C MET A 71 -1.67 2.85 -10.15
N LEU A 72 -1.38 3.79 -9.25
CA LEU A 72 -1.11 3.49 -7.84
C LEU A 72 -2.35 3.01 -7.05
N LYS A 73 -3.55 3.44 -7.45
CA LYS A 73 -4.80 3.09 -6.75
C LYS A 73 -5.44 1.81 -7.29
N ALA A 74 -5.44 1.64 -8.61
CA ALA A 74 -6.17 0.58 -9.27
C ALA A 74 -5.26 -0.55 -9.76
N GLY A 75 -3.97 -0.28 -9.96
CA GLY A 75 -3.01 -1.25 -10.45
C GLY A 75 -2.33 -2.02 -9.35
N ASN A 76 -1.89 -3.23 -9.70
CA ASN A 76 -1.01 -4.02 -8.88
C ASN A 76 0.44 -3.80 -9.33
N ALA A 77 1.29 -3.38 -8.40
CA ALA A 77 2.72 -3.30 -8.59
C ALA A 77 3.39 -3.64 -7.26
N ALA A 78 4.27 -4.64 -7.25
CA ALA A 78 4.97 -5.04 -6.05
C ALA A 78 5.82 -3.91 -5.46
N GLU A 79 6.46 -3.12 -6.33
CA GLU A 79 7.33 -2.00 -5.94
C GLU A 79 6.95 -0.73 -6.75
N PRO A 80 5.88 -0.02 -6.35
CA PRO A 80 5.40 1.14 -7.10
C PRO A 80 6.45 2.23 -7.26
N GLY A 81 7.28 2.46 -6.24
CA GLY A 81 8.37 3.44 -6.30
C GLY A 81 9.43 3.10 -7.36
N ALA A 82 9.79 1.81 -7.49
CA ALA A 82 10.72 1.35 -8.52
C ALA A 82 10.16 1.54 -9.93
N LEU A 83 8.87 1.21 -10.13
CA LEU A 83 8.17 1.44 -11.39
C LEU A 83 8.22 2.92 -11.81
N ILE A 84 7.91 3.84 -10.89
CA ILE A 84 7.95 5.28 -11.17
C ILE A 84 9.37 5.75 -11.52
N ARG A 85 10.39 5.26 -10.80
CA ARG A 85 11.81 5.56 -11.10
C ARG A 85 12.21 5.06 -12.49
N GLN A 86 11.73 3.89 -12.91
CA GLN A 86 11.99 3.36 -14.26
C GLN A 86 11.28 4.18 -15.34
N LEU A 87 10.02 4.58 -15.11
CA LEU A 87 9.31 5.50 -16.01
C LEU A 87 10.06 6.83 -16.15
N ALA A 88 10.61 7.37 -15.05
CA ALA A 88 11.40 8.60 -15.07
C ALA A 88 12.70 8.48 -15.88
N GLN A 89 13.30 7.29 -15.91
CA GLN A 89 14.49 7.01 -16.73
C GLN A 89 14.12 6.88 -18.22
N GLY A 90 13.00 6.22 -18.53
CA GLY A 90 12.54 6.00 -19.90
C GLY A 90 11.89 7.23 -20.56
N ALA A 91 11.32 8.14 -19.78
CA ALA A 91 10.68 9.36 -20.25
C ALA A 91 11.31 10.62 -19.61
N PRO A 92 12.49 11.06 -20.09
CA PRO A 92 13.27 12.13 -19.46
C PRO A 92 12.51 13.45 -19.30
N GLN A 93 11.58 13.78 -20.21
CA GLN A 93 10.76 14.99 -20.12
C GLN A 93 9.85 15.04 -18.88
N TYR A 94 9.56 13.89 -18.27
CA TYR A 94 8.73 13.77 -17.07
C TYR A 94 9.54 13.45 -15.81
N LYS A 95 10.88 13.41 -15.94
CA LYS A 95 11.78 12.94 -14.89
C LYS A 95 11.56 13.69 -13.57
N GLU A 96 11.53 15.01 -13.59
CA GLU A 96 11.38 15.81 -12.37
C GLU A 96 10.08 15.48 -11.64
N GLN A 97 8.95 15.52 -12.35
CA GLN A 97 7.65 15.24 -11.77
C GLN A 97 7.52 13.79 -11.28
N LEU A 98 8.03 12.81 -12.05
CA LEU A 98 8.01 11.41 -11.65
C LEU A 98 8.92 11.15 -10.44
N MET A 99 10.09 11.80 -10.35
CA MET A 99 10.96 11.72 -9.19
C MET A 99 10.31 12.30 -7.94
N THR A 100 9.63 13.46 -8.05
CA THR A 100 8.84 14.02 -6.94
C THR A 100 7.77 13.05 -6.45
N ILE A 101 7.11 12.32 -7.36
CA ILE A 101 6.13 11.29 -6.99
C ILE A 101 6.81 10.09 -6.31
N ALA A 102 7.97 9.66 -6.81
CA ALA A 102 8.73 8.56 -6.20
C ALA A 102 9.18 8.90 -4.78
N GLU A 103 9.70 10.10 -4.56
CA GLU A 103 10.10 10.60 -3.23
C GLU A 103 8.89 10.67 -2.29
N TRP A 104 7.75 11.18 -2.78
CA TRP A 104 6.52 11.21 -2.00
C TRP A 104 6.04 9.81 -1.60
N LEU A 105 6.14 8.82 -2.50
CA LEU A 105 5.81 7.42 -2.21
C LEU A 105 6.70 6.84 -1.12
N GLU A 106 8.01 7.11 -1.18
CA GLU A 106 8.98 6.64 -0.18
C GLU A 106 8.73 7.26 1.19
N GLU A 107 8.51 8.57 1.25
CA GLU A 107 8.22 9.26 2.52
C GLU A 107 6.88 8.80 3.11
N LYS A 108 5.86 8.59 2.28
CA LYS A 108 4.59 8.01 2.71
C LYS A 108 4.78 6.60 3.28
N GLY A 109 5.54 5.75 2.59
CA GLY A 109 5.85 4.39 3.07
C GLY A 109 6.60 4.41 4.39
N ARG A 110 7.60 5.30 4.53
CA ARG A 110 8.38 5.48 5.75
C ARG A 110 7.53 5.93 6.93
N THR A 111 6.68 6.93 6.73
CA THR A 111 5.81 7.49 7.78
C THR A 111 4.76 6.48 8.23
N GLU A 112 4.08 5.80 7.31
CA GLU A 112 3.13 4.74 7.65
C GLU A 112 3.81 3.56 8.35
N GLY A 113 5.01 3.17 7.89
CA GLY A 113 5.81 2.12 8.50
C GLY A 113 6.21 2.45 9.94
N LEU A 114 6.69 3.67 10.18
CA LEU A 114 7.04 4.15 11.51
C LEU A 114 5.82 4.20 12.44
N GLN A 115 4.69 4.71 11.96
CA GLN A 115 3.46 4.80 12.75
C GLN A 115 2.96 3.41 13.15
N LYS A 116 2.90 2.46 12.21
CA LYS A 116 2.52 1.06 12.48
C LYS A 116 3.51 0.39 13.44
N GLY A 117 4.81 0.65 13.27
CA GLY A 117 5.85 0.13 14.15
C GLY A 117 5.73 0.65 15.57
N LEU A 118 5.54 1.96 15.74
CA LEU A 118 5.37 2.60 17.04
C LEU A 118 4.11 2.11 17.75
N GLN A 119 2.98 2.01 17.02
CA GLN A 119 1.73 1.50 17.59
C GLN A 119 1.90 0.07 18.10
N LYS A 120 2.43 -0.83 17.26
CA LYS A 120 2.66 -2.23 17.66
C LYS A 120 3.65 -2.32 18.84
N GLY A 121 4.72 -1.53 18.81
CA GLY A 121 5.71 -1.49 19.88
C GLY A 121 5.11 -1.01 21.21
N LEU A 122 4.27 0.02 21.17
CA LEU A 122 3.58 0.53 22.36
C LEU A 122 2.59 -0.50 22.92
N GLU A 123 1.77 -1.12 22.07
CA GLU A 123 0.82 -2.16 22.47
C GLU A 123 1.54 -3.36 23.10
N GLN A 124 2.63 -3.83 22.48
CA GLN A 124 3.46 -4.91 23.02
C GLN A 124 4.12 -4.51 24.35
N GLY A 125 4.69 -3.30 24.43
CA GLY A 125 5.34 -2.81 25.65
C GLY A 125 4.36 -2.66 26.81
N LEU A 126 3.15 -2.17 26.56
CA LEU A 126 2.09 -2.08 27.57
C LEU A 126 1.61 -3.45 28.03
N ALA A 127 1.45 -4.40 27.12
CA ALA A 127 1.06 -5.78 27.47
C ALA A 127 2.14 -6.45 28.34
N GLN A 128 3.40 -6.37 27.91
CA GLN A 128 4.53 -6.89 28.67
C GLN A 128 4.69 -6.21 30.04
N GLY A 129 4.50 -4.89 30.10
CA GLY A 129 4.54 -4.13 31.35
C GLY A 129 3.46 -4.57 32.34
N ARG A 130 2.20 -4.73 31.86
CA ARG A 130 1.09 -5.23 32.68
C ARG A 130 1.35 -6.65 33.19
N GLU A 131 1.86 -7.53 32.35
CA GLU A 131 2.20 -8.90 32.72
C GLU A 131 3.33 -8.94 33.76
N ALA A 132 4.38 -8.14 33.56
CA ALA A 132 5.50 -8.04 34.48
C ALA A 132 5.08 -7.46 35.85
N GLU A 133 4.25 -6.42 35.86
CA GLU A 133 3.72 -5.82 37.07
C GLU A 133 2.81 -6.78 37.83
N ALA A 134 1.88 -7.46 37.13
CA ALA A 134 1.03 -8.49 37.73
C ALA A 134 1.87 -9.57 38.41
N ARG A 135 2.89 -10.11 37.70
CA ARG A 135 3.81 -11.12 38.25
C ARG A 135 4.58 -10.62 39.46
N ALA A 136 5.04 -9.36 39.45
CA ALA A 136 5.73 -8.76 40.58
C ALA A 136 4.82 -8.61 41.80
N ILE A 137 3.56 -8.22 41.61
CA ILE A 137 2.55 -8.14 42.67
C ILE A 137 2.25 -9.53 43.23
N ALA A 138 2.01 -10.52 42.38
CA ALA A 138 1.75 -11.89 42.80
C ALA A 138 2.90 -12.49 43.62
N ARG A 139 4.16 -12.27 43.24
CA ARG A 139 5.33 -12.67 44.02
C ARG A 139 5.35 -12.05 45.42
N LYS A 140 5.04 -10.75 45.53
CA LYS A 140 4.95 -10.07 46.83
C LYS A 140 3.80 -10.62 47.69
N MET A 141 2.66 -10.93 47.07
CA MET A 141 1.52 -11.53 47.77
C MET A 141 1.84 -12.95 48.29
N LEU A 142 2.50 -13.78 47.48
CA LEU A 142 2.98 -15.10 47.90
C LEU A 142 3.96 -15.00 49.06
N ALA A 143 4.93 -14.09 48.99
CA ALA A 143 5.90 -13.86 50.07
C ALA A 143 5.24 -13.43 51.39
N ASN A 144 4.08 -12.77 51.31
CA ASN A 144 3.28 -12.37 52.48
C ASN A 144 2.30 -13.47 52.95
N GLY A 145 2.32 -14.66 52.34
CA GLY A 145 1.52 -15.81 52.77
C GLY A 145 0.05 -15.75 52.33
N LEU A 146 -0.29 -14.99 51.27
CA LEU A 146 -1.65 -15.01 50.73
C LEU A 146 -1.92 -16.31 49.97
N GLU A 147 -3.15 -16.82 50.08
CA GLU A 147 -3.60 -18.03 49.41
C GLU A 147 -3.55 -17.89 47.86
N PRO A 148 -2.99 -18.88 47.12
CA PRO A 148 -2.82 -18.79 45.66
C PRO A 148 -4.12 -18.53 44.89
N GLY A 149 -5.26 -19.06 45.36
CA GLY A 149 -6.56 -18.83 44.72
C GLY A 149 -7.04 -17.38 44.81
N LEU A 150 -6.71 -16.67 45.91
CA LEU A 150 -6.99 -15.24 46.06
C LEU A 150 -6.03 -14.39 45.20
N ILE A 151 -4.77 -14.81 45.07
CA ILE A 151 -3.79 -14.12 44.22
C ILE A 151 -4.21 -14.21 42.75
N ALA A 152 -4.63 -15.39 42.30
CA ALA A 152 -5.12 -15.59 40.93
C ALA A 152 -6.33 -14.70 40.60
N SER A 153 -7.29 -14.58 41.53
CA SER A 153 -8.48 -13.76 41.30
C SER A 153 -8.20 -12.25 41.31
N VAL A 154 -7.20 -11.79 42.08
CA VAL A 154 -6.85 -10.37 42.19
C VAL A 154 -5.89 -9.91 41.08
N THR A 155 -4.93 -10.74 40.70
CA THR A 155 -3.88 -10.37 39.72
C THR A 155 -4.20 -10.84 38.29
N GLY A 156 -5.18 -11.73 38.12
CA GLY A 156 -5.52 -12.33 36.83
C GLY A 156 -4.49 -13.34 36.32
N ILE A 157 -3.50 -13.69 37.13
CA ILE A 157 -2.49 -14.71 36.81
C ILE A 157 -3.08 -16.10 37.00
N THR A 158 -2.80 -17.00 36.07
CA THR A 158 -3.30 -18.37 36.16
C THR A 158 -2.63 -19.15 37.31
N PRO A 159 -3.31 -20.14 37.91
CA PRO A 159 -2.69 -20.99 38.94
C PRO A 159 -1.42 -21.71 38.46
N GLU A 160 -1.37 -22.07 37.18
CA GLU A 160 -0.22 -22.67 36.51
C GLU A 160 0.97 -21.72 36.50
N GLU A 161 0.78 -20.46 36.10
CA GLU A 161 1.82 -19.44 36.15
C GLU A 161 2.25 -19.13 37.59
N LEU A 162 1.32 -19.11 38.56
CA LEU A 162 1.66 -18.90 39.97
C LEU A 162 2.58 -20.00 40.53
N SER A 163 2.38 -21.25 40.11
CA SER A 163 3.26 -22.36 40.52
C SER A 163 4.71 -22.16 40.09
N THR A 164 4.93 -21.55 38.91
CA THR A 164 6.28 -21.21 38.42
C THR A 164 6.91 -20.00 39.10
N LEU A 165 6.11 -19.16 39.75
CA LEU A 165 6.57 -17.99 40.53
C LEU A 165 6.89 -18.32 41.99
N SER A 166 6.50 -19.51 42.46
CA SER A 166 6.68 -20.01 43.84
C SER A 166 8.03 -20.72 44.08
N HIS A 167 8.79 -20.99 43.02
CA HIS A 167 10.14 -21.57 43.06
C HIS A 167 11.21 -20.50 42.95
#